data_AF-A0A1W9WCJ8-F1
#
_entry.id   AF-A0A1W9WCJ8-F1
#
_cell.length_a   1.000
_cell.length_b   1.000
_cell.length_c   1.000
_cell.angle_alpha   90.00
_cell.angle_beta   90.00
_cell.angle_gamma   90.00
#
_symmetry.space_group_name_H-M   'P 1'
#
loop_
_entity.id
_entity.type
_entity.pdbx_description
1 polymer ?
#
loop_
_entity_poly.entity_id
_entity_poly.type
_entity_poly.pdbx_seq_one_letter_code
_entity_poly.pdbx_strand_id
1 'polypeptide(L)'
;MKIEGQNYIVTYDSSSSTICCEGAFRLRGMAEYSPIMELLDTVANQKPKNVILNLTGLKFMNSSGINVISKFVIKLRRQKSSDLVVLCTSKYPWQIKSLRNLERLMPGLKLEVD
;
A
#
# COMPACT_ATOMS: atom_id res chain seq x y z
N MET A 1 -8.70 -7.31 -9.09
CA MET A 1 -8.83 -8.26 -7.94
C MET A 1 -9.48 -7.53 -6.77
N LYS A 2 -10.27 -8.20 -5.92
CA LYS A 2 -10.89 -7.60 -4.72
C LYS A 2 -10.69 -8.53 -3.52
N ILE A 3 -10.28 -7.96 -2.39
CA ILE A 3 -10.21 -8.61 -1.07
C ILE A 3 -11.16 -7.83 -0.16
N GLU A 4 -12.05 -8.54 0.51
CA GLU A 4 -13.03 -7.95 1.41
C GLU A 4 -12.90 -8.61 2.77
N GLY A 5 -12.54 -7.80 3.78
CA GLY A 5 -12.56 -8.22 5.17
C GLY A 5 -13.69 -7.53 5.92
N GLN A 6 -13.75 -7.76 7.23
CA GLN A 6 -14.85 -7.26 8.05
C GLN A 6 -14.99 -5.72 8.05
N ASN A 7 -13.86 -5.00 7.99
CA ASN A 7 -13.83 -3.54 8.12
C ASN A 7 -13.00 -2.86 7.03
N TYR A 8 -12.60 -3.60 6.00
CA TYR A 8 -11.72 -3.08 4.97
C TYR A 8 -11.96 -3.75 3.62
N ILE A 9 -11.61 -3.03 2.57
CA ILE A 9 -11.59 -3.53 1.20
C ILE A 9 -10.24 -3.18 0.60
N VAL A 10 -9.66 -4.12 -0.15
CA VAL A 10 -8.51 -3.87 -1.01
C VAL A 10 -8.88 -4.24 -2.44
N THR A 11 -8.72 -3.32 -3.38
CA THR A 11 -8.94 -3.57 -4.80
C THR A 11 -7.66 -3.33 -5.59
N TYR A 12 -7.48 -4.11 -6.65
CA TYR A 12 -6.45 -3.88 -7.66
C TYR A 12 -7.09 -3.71 -9.03
N ASP A 13 -6.82 -2.57 -9.65
CA ASP A 13 -7.12 -2.26 -11.04
C ASP A 13 -5.85 -2.37 -11.88
N SER A 14 -5.79 -3.39 -12.75
CA SER A 14 -4.65 -3.66 -13.60
C SER A 14 -4.48 -2.66 -14.75
N SER A 15 -5.54 -1.96 -15.16
CA SER A 15 -5.47 -0.99 -16.25
C SER A 15 -4.66 0.26 -15.86
N SER A 16 -4.78 0.67 -14.59
CA SER A 16 -4.06 1.80 -14.01
C SER A 16 -2.91 1.38 -13.09
N SER A 17 -2.73 0.08 -12.83
CA SER A 17 -1.81 -0.45 -11.81
C SER A 17 -2.04 0.19 -10.43
N THR A 18 -3.31 0.37 -10.07
CA THR A 18 -3.75 1.01 -8.83
C THR A 18 -4.23 0.00 -7.81
N ILE A 19 -3.63 0.04 -6.63
CA ILE A 19 -4.08 -0.68 -5.44
C ILE A 19 -4.80 0.33 -4.54
N CYS A 20 -6.11 0.14 -4.31
CA CYS A 20 -6.87 0.96 -3.37
C CYS A 20 -7.10 0.19 -2.07
N CYS A 21 -6.77 0.82 -0.94
CA CYS A 21 -7.05 0.29 0.40
C CYS A 21 -8.04 1.21 1.11
N GLU A 22 -9.16 0.65 1.56
CA GLU A 22 -10.22 1.40 2.21
C GLU A 22 -10.62 0.77 3.55
N GLY A 23 -11.18 1.57 4.46
CA GLY A 23 -11.68 1.10 5.75
C GLY A 23 -10.60 1.09 6.83
N ALA A 24 -10.45 0.01 7.59
CA ALA A 24 -9.52 -0.05 8.72
C ALA A 24 -8.79 -1.40 8.79
N PHE A 25 -7.47 -1.36 8.69
CA PHE A 25 -6.59 -2.52 8.86
C PHE A 25 -6.36 -2.80 10.35
N ARG A 26 -7.34 -3.47 10.97
CA ARG A 26 -7.30 -3.96 12.37
C ARG A 26 -6.94 -5.45 12.48
N LEU A 27 -6.29 -5.97 11.45
CA LEU A 27 -5.91 -7.38 11.29
C LEU A 27 -4.91 -7.82 12.37
N ARG A 28 -5.07 -9.02 12.92
CA ARG A 28 -4.25 -9.57 14.00
C ARG A 28 -3.06 -10.35 13.42
N GLY A 29 -1.88 -9.74 13.51
CA GLY A 29 -0.63 -10.39 13.12
C GLY A 29 -0.52 -10.66 11.62
N MET A 30 0.60 -11.27 11.20
CA MET A 30 0.94 -11.41 9.78
C MET A 30 0.04 -12.39 9.02
N ALA A 31 -0.52 -13.40 9.69
CA ALA A 31 -1.35 -14.42 9.03
C ALA A 31 -2.60 -13.82 8.39
N GLU A 32 -3.27 -12.88 9.08
CA GLU A 32 -4.45 -12.22 8.55
C GLU A 32 -4.14 -11.25 7.39
N TYR A 33 -2.88 -10.83 7.25
CA TYR A 33 -2.43 -10.02 6.11
C TYR A 33 -2.07 -10.85 4.86
N SER A 34 -2.06 -12.19 4.93
CA SER A 34 -1.64 -13.04 3.79
C SER A 34 -2.31 -12.68 2.46
N PRO A 35 -3.64 -12.49 2.39
CA PRO A 35 -4.29 -12.14 1.13
C PRO A 35 -3.82 -10.80 0.56
N ILE A 36 -3.57 -9.82 1.44
CA ILE A 36 -3.07 -8.50 1.04
C ILE A 36 -1.62 -8.63 0.56
N MET A 37 -0.79 -9.40 1.26
CA MET A 37 0.59 -9.66 0.84
C MET A 37 0.67 -10.33 -0.52
N GLU A 38 -0.16 -11.35 -0.77
CA GLU A 38 -0.22 -12.05 -2.05
C GLU A 38 -0.64 -11.14 -3.20
N LEU A 39 -1.61 -10.23 -2.97
CA LEU A 39 -2.00 -9.22 -3.94
C LEU A 39 -0.84 -8.27 -4.23
N LEU A 40 -0.20 -7.73 -3.20
CA LEU A 40 0.96 -6.83 -3.35
C LEU A 40 2.12 -7.52 -4.09
N ASP A 41 2.38 -8.78 -3.76
CA ASP A 41 3.41 -9.57 -4.42
C ASP A 41 3.07 -9.84 -5.89
N THR A 42 1.80 -10.10 -6.20
CA THR A 42 1.30 -10.28 -7.57
C THR A 42 1.53 -9.01 -8.39
N VAL A 43 1.15 -7.85 -7.86
CA VAL A 43 1.37 -6.55 -8.55
C VAL A 43 2.85 -6.30 -8.78
N ALA A 44 3.70 -6.48 -7.76
CA ALA A 44 5.15 -6.31 -7.92
C ALA A 44 5.75 -7.27 -8.97
N ASN A 45 5.26 -8.51 -9.03
CA ASN A 45 5.76 -9.52 -9.98
C ASN A 45 5.32 -9.24 -11.43
N GLN A 46 4.24 -8.48 -11.65
CA GLN A 46 3.86 -7.98 -12.97
C GLN A 46 4.87 -6.95 -13.52
N LYS A 47 5.76 -6.41 -12.68
CA LYS A 47 6.75 -5.38 -13.01
C LYS A 47 6.15 -4.21 -13.81
N PRO A 48 5.02 -3.63 -13.36
CA PRO A 48 4.45 -2.49 -14.04
C PRO A 48 5.41 -1.30 -13.98
N LYS A 49 5.43 -0.46 -15.01
CA LYS A 49 6.30 0.73 -15.02
C LYS A 49 5.94 1.72 -13.91
N ASN A 50 4.66 1.82 -13.57
CA ASN A 50 4.14 2.69 -12.51
C ASN A 50 3.20 1.88 -11.62
N VAL A 51 3.20 2.16 -10.32
CA VAL A 51 2.24 1.64 -9.35
C VAL A 51 1.66 2.80 -8.56
N ILE A 52 0.34 2.79 -8.37
CA ILE A 52 -0.36 3.71 -7.47
C ILE A 52 -0.85 2.92 -6.26
N LEU A 53 -0.44 3.33 -5.06
CA LEU A 53 -0.98 2.83 -3.80
C LEU A 53 -1.88 3.91 -3.20
N ASN A 54 -3.19 3.77 -3.39
CA ASN A 54 -4.18 4.70 -2.86
C ASN A 54 -4.62 4.29 -1.45
N LEU A 55 -4.19 5.07 -0.45
CA LEU A 55 -4.52 4.90 0.95
C LEU A 55 -5.49 5.97 1.47
N THR A 56 -5.97 6.90 0.64
CA THR A 56 -6.84 8.02 1.06
C THR A 56 -8.10 7.54 1.81
N GLY A 57 -8.67 6.41 1.42
CA GLY A 57 -9.83 5.78 2.08
C GLY A 57 -9.51 4.95 3.33
N LEU A 58 -8.23 4.74 3.66
CA LEU A 58 -7.82 3.92 4.79
C LEU A 58 -7.78 4.74 6.09
N LYS A 59 -8.79 4.53 6.93
CA LYS A 59 -9.02 5.27 8.17
C LYS A 59 -8.02 4.89 9.27
N PHE A 60 -7.50 3.67 9.26
CA PHE A 60 -6.59 3.16 10.28
C PHE A 60 -5.70 2.04 9.73
N MET A 61 -4.45 1.99 10.20
CA MET A 61 -3.51 0.89 9.97
C MET A 61 -2.70 0.64 11.24
N ASN A 62 -2.57 -0.63 11.64
CA ASN A 62 -1.70 -1.02 12.75
C ASN A 62 -0.24 -1.24 12.29
N SER A 63 0.66 -1.50 13.24
CA SER A 63 2.10 -1.71 12.98
C SER A 63 2.38 -2.85 12.01
N SER A 64 1.64 -3.96 12.09
CA SER A 64 1.77 -5.08 11.16
C SER A 64 1.42 -4.67 9.73
N GLY A 65 0.39 -3.85 9.54
CA GLY A 65 0.03 -3.31 8.22
C GLY A 65 1.14 -2.42 7.65
N ILE A 66 1.71 -1.54 8.47
CA ILE A 66 2.83 -0.68 8.05
C ILE A 66 4.03 -1.53 7.63
N ASN A 67 4.31 -2.63 8.33
CA ASN A 67 5.36 -3.58 7.95
C ASN A 67 5.08 -4.26 6.61
N VAL A 68 3.83 -4.64 6.34
CA VAL A 68 3.43 -5.23 5.04
C VAL A 68 3.66 -4.24 3.91
N ILE A 69 3.19 -2.99 4.06
CA ILE A 69 3.40 -1.93 3.06
C ILE A 69 4.90 -1.64 2.88
N SER A 70 5.66 -1.56 3.97
CA SER A 70 7.12 -1.33 3.92
C SER A 70 7.85 -2.42 3.14
N LYS A 71 7.49 -3.70 3.33
CA LYS A 71 8.06 -4.82 2.57
C LYS A 71 7.76 -4.70 1.08
N PHE A 72 6.53 -4.31 0.71
CA PHE A 72 6.15 -4.07 -0.68
C PHE A 72 6.98 -2.95 -1.32
N VAL A 73 7.12 -1.81 -0.64
CA VAL A 73 7.96 -0.68 -1.12
C VAL A 73 9.41 -1.12 -1.32
N ILE A 74 9.98 -1.85 -0.36
CA ILE A 74 11.36 -2.37 -0.47
C ILE A 74 11.48 -3.34 -1.65
N LYS A 75 10.47 -4.18 -1.90
CA LYS A 75 10.46 -5.12 -3.02
C LYS A 75 10.50 -4.39 -4.37
N LEU A 76 9.62 -3.41 -4.57
CA LEU A 76 9.60 -2.60 -5.80
C LEU A 76 10.95 -1.90 -6.03
N ARG A 77 11.50 -1.26 -4.99
CA ARG A 77 12.83 -0.64 -5.05
C ARG A 77 13.92 -1.62 -5.46
N ARG A 78 13.95 -2.82 -4.87
CA ARG A 78 14.96 -3.85 -5.18
C ARG A 78 14.86 -4.34 -6.61
N GLN A 79 13.64 -4.44 -7.14
CA GLN A 79 13.39 -4.87 -8.51
C GLN A 79 13.72 -3.76 -9.54
N LYS A 80 13.74 -2.48 -9.12
CA LYS A 80 13.96 -1.32 -9.99
C LYS A 80 13.03 -1.30 -11.21
N SER A 81 11.84 -1.89 -11.08
CA SER A 81 10.90 -2.10 -12.17
C SER A 81 9.84 -1.01 -12.27
N SER A 82 9.58 -0.31 -11.17
CA SER A 82 8.36 0.46 -10.99
C SER A 82 8.65 1.76 -10.26
N ASP A 83 8.12 2.86 -10.78
CA ASP A 83 7.89 4.06 -9.99
C ASP A 83 6.68 3.86 -9.08
N LEU A 84 6.71 4.43 -7.88
CA LEU A 84 5.63 4.29 -6.90
C LEU A 84 5.09 5.67 -6.50
N VAL A 85 3.78 5.83 -6.66
CA VAL A 85 3.02 6.95 -6.11
C VAL A 85 2.15 6.42 -4.96
N VAL A 86 2.22 7.07 -3.81
CA VAL A 86 1.35 6.78 -2.67
C VAL A 86 0.41 7.95 -2.49
N LEU A 87 -0.90 7.72 -2.69
CA LEU A 87 -1.94 8.71 -2.42
C LEU A 87 -2.35 8.59 -0.96
N CYS A 88 -2.33 9.71 -0.25
CA CYS A 88 -2.74 9.80 1.15
C CYS A 88 -3.56 11.07 1.39
N THR A 89 -4.16 11.18 2.57
CA THR A 89 -4.98 12.34 2.93
C THR A 89 -4.56 12.93 4.27
N SER A 90 -4.69 14.25 4.39
CA SER A 90 -4.53 14.97 5.65
C SER A 90 -5.66 14.67 6.67
N LYS A 91 -6.79 14.09 6.21
CA LYS A 91 -7.95 13.72 7.04
C LYS A 91 -7.62 12.73 8.16
N TYR A 92 -6.67 11.82 7.94
CA TYR A 92 -6.25 10.83 8.93
C TYR A 92 -4.80 11.09 9.35
N PRO A 93 -4.55 11.68 10.55
CA PRO A 93 -3.21 12.16 10.92
C PRO A 93 -2.09 11.10 10.88
N TRP A 94 -2.43 9.81 11.03
CA TRP A 94 -1.47 8.72 10.94
C TRP A 94 -0.88 8.58 9.53
N GLN A 95 -1.64 8.91 8.47
CA GLN A 95 -1.17 8.75 7.09
C GLN A 95 0.04 9.64 6.81
N ILE A 96 -0.06 10.93 7.12
CA ILE A 96 1.07 11.86 6.92
C ILE A 96 2.26 11.48 7.80
N LYS A 97 2.01 11.14 9.08
CA LYS A 97 3.08 10.84 10.04
C LYS A 97 3.82 9.54 9.69
N SER A 98 3.09 8.50 9.32
CA SER A 98 3.67 7.17 9.10
C SER A 98 4.14 6.97 7.66
N LEU A 99 3.39 7.43 6.65
CA LEU A 99 3.70 7.15 5.24
C LEU A 99 4.89 7.95 4.70
N ARG A 100 5.22 9.10 5.28
CA ARG A 100 6.48 9.81 4.98
C ARG A 100 7.73 8.95 5.21
N ASN A 101 7.66 7.97 6.12
CA ASN A 101 8.79 7.06 6.31
C ASN A 101 9.02 6.13 5.11
N LEU A 102 8.04 5.95 4.22
CA LEU A 102 8.20 5.15 3.01
C LEU A 102 9.15 5.80 2.00
N GLU A 103 9.24 7.13 1.97
CA GLU A 103 10.20 7.87 1.13
C GLU A 103 11.65 7.53 1.50
N ARG A 104 11.91 7.26 2.79
CA ARG A 104 13.22 6.78 3.26
C ARG A 104 13.52 5.36 2.79
N LEU A 105 12.49 4.54 2.60
CA LEU A 105 12.62 3.17 2.11
C LEU A 105 12.80 3.11 0.60
N MET A 106 12.26 4.04 -0.17
CA MET A 106 12.45 4.13 -1.61
C MET A 106 12.66 5.59 -2.03
N PRO A 107 13.92 6.04 -2.12
CA PRO A 107 14.23 7.35 -2.69
C PRO A 107 13.69 7.44 -4.12
N GLY A 108 12.77 8.35 -4.37
CA GLY A 108 12.04 8.49 -5.64
C GLY A 108 10.55 8.12 -5.58
N LEU A 109 10.09 7.50 -4.49
CA LEU A 109 8.66 7.37 -4.19
C LEU A 109 8.04 8.78 -4.09
N LYS A 110 6.89 8.99 -4.73
CA LYS A 110 6.11 10.23 -4.61
C LYS A 110 4.97 10.04 -3.63
N LEU A 111 4.95 10.86 -2.58
CA LEU A 111 3.83 10.90 -1.64
C LEU A 111 2.94 12.09 -2.02
N GLU A 112 1.73 11.83 -2.49
CA GLU A 112 0.74 12.85 -2.85
C GLU A 112 -0.33 12.93 -1.76
N VAL A 113 -0.59 14.15 -1.29
CA VAL A 113 -1.55 14.42 -0.22
C VAL A 113 -2.76 15.12 -0.83
N ASP A 114 -3.93 14.52 -0.63
CA ASP A 114 -5.24 15.14 -0.83
C ASP A 114 -5.63 16.04 0.36
#